data_AF-A0A8I0T7U4-F1
#
_entry.id   AF-A0A8I0T7U4-F1
#
_cell.length_a   1.000
_cell.length_b   1.000
_cell.length_c   1.000
_cell.angle_alpha   90.00
_cell.angle_beta   90.00
_cell.angle_gamma   90.00
#
_symmetry.space_group_name_H-M   'P 1'
#
loop_
_entity.id
_entity.type
_entity.pdbx_description
1 polymer ?
#
loop_
_entity_poly.entity_id
_entity_poly.type
_entity_poly.pdbx_seq_one_letter_code
_entity_poly.pdbx_strand_id
1 'polypeptide(L)' 'MSHPVTSRVLEIENALADVLRNGDFKVTTEDGERFLVPDFPPDFNDLLAFHGEPRINLSRVARELERLLS' A
#
# COMPACT_ATOMS: atom_id res chain seq x y z
N MET A 1 16.72 23.04 -7.24
CA MET A 1 15.39 23.21 -6.62
C MET A 1 14.80 21.81 -6.48
N SER A 2 14.76 21.25 -5.27
CA SER A 2 14.10 19.96 -5.05
C SER A 2 12.60 20.18 -5.21
N HIS A 3 12.01 19.57 -6.23
CA HIS A 3 10.58 19.71 -6.50
C HIS A 3 9.81 19.18 -5.27
N PRO A 4 8.82 19.93 -4.74
CA PRO A 4 8.02 19.51 -3.58
C PRO A 4 7.42 18.11 -3.71
N VAL A 5 7.18 17.67 -4.95
CA VAL A 5 6.66 16.35 -5.29
C VAL A 5 7.69 15.25 -5.01
N THR A 6 8.99 15.48 -5.25
CA THR A 6 10.05 14.50 -4.95
C THR A 6 10.16 14.24 -3.44
N SER A 7 10.05 15.29 -2.61
CA SER A 7 10.04 15.14 -1.16
C SER A 7 8.81 14.35 -0.67
N ARG A 8 7.64 14.60 -1.26
CA ARG A 8 6.41 13.88 -0.92
C ARG A 8 6.45 12.40 -1.30
N VAL A 9 7.01 12.08 -2.46
CA VAL A 9 7.18 10.68 -2.89
C VAL A 9 8.11 9.95 -1.94
N LEU A 10 9.23 10.58 -1.55
CA LEU A 10 10.17 9.99 -0.61
C LEU A 10 9.54 9.74 0.77
N GLU A 11 8.71 10.67 1.26
CA GLU A 11 7.92 10.47 2.49
C GLU A 11 7.01 9.23 2.40
N ILE A 12 6.31 9.07 1.27
CA ILE A 12 5.42 7.92 1.02
C ILE A 12 6.21 6.62 0.95
N GLU A 13 7.32 6.59 0.22
CA GLU A 13 8.18 5.42 0.10
C GLU A 13 8.76 4.99 1.46
N ASN A 14 9.23 5.95 2.27
CA ASN A 14 9.73 5.67 3.61
C ASN A 14 8.64 5.12 4.53
N ALA A 15 7.45 5.74 4.54
CA ALA A 15 6.32 5.27 5.33
C ALA A 15 5.92 3.85 4.92
N LEU A 16 5.88 3.56 3.61
CA LEU A 16 5.56 2.23 3.09
C LEU A 16 6.62 1.19 3.49
N ALA A 17 7.91 1.56 3.39
CA ALA A 17 9.01 0.69 3.77
C ALA A 17 8.99 0.36 5.27
N ASP A 18 8.67 1.32 6.12
CA ASP A 18 8.61 1.12 7.57
C ASP A 18 7.43 0.22 7.97
N VAL A 19 6.23 0.43 7.42
CA VAL A 19 5.08 -0.45 7.74
C VAL A 19 5.27 -1.88 7.21
N LEU A 20 5.92 -2.05 6.06
CA LEU A 20 6.29 -3.37 5.54
C LEU A 20 7.35 -4.05 6.41
N ARG A 21 8.31 -3.29 6.96
CA ARG A 21 9.36 -3.83 7.85
C ARG A 21 8.79 -4.26 9.19
N ASN A 22 7.78 -3.55 9.70
CA ASN A 22 7.13 -3.86 10.96
C ASN A 22 6.21 -5.09 10.87
N GLY A 23 5.84 -5.51 9.66
CA GLY A 23 4.93 -6.64 9.45
C GLY A 23 3.46 -6.29 9.60
N ASP A 24 3.12 -5.00 9.80
CA ASP A 24 1.74 -4.51 9.90
C ASP A 24 0.97 -4.68 8.58
N PHE A 25 1.71 -4.81 7.46
CA PHE A 25 1.17 -5.01 6.12
C PHE A 25 1.99 -6.05 5.37
N LYS A 26 1.32 -6.77 4.47
CA LYS A 26 1.91 -7.71 3.53
C LYS A 26 1.53 -7.36 2.10
N VAL A 27 2.35 -7.80 1.16
CA VAL A 27 2.07 -7.66 -0.28
C VAL A 27 1.52 -8.99 -0.80
N THR A 28 0.34 -8.96 -1.38
CA THR A 28 -0.29 -10.10 -2.06
C THR A 28 -0.33 -9.88 -3.56
N THR A 29 -0.39 -10.98 -4.31
CA THR A 29 -0.52 -10.95 -5.77
C THR A 29 -1.78 -11.71 -6.16
N GLU A 30 -2.68 -11.06 -6.90
CA GLU A 30 -3.95 -11.61 -7.38
C GLU A 30 -4.12 -11.18 -8.83
N ASP A 31 -4.35 -12.14 -9.73
CA ASP A 31 -4.50 -11.92 -11.18
C ASP A 31 -3.37 -11.09 -11.85
N GLY A 32 -2.15 -11.21 -11.32
CA GLY A 32 -0.98 -10.48 -11.81
C GLY A 32 -0.87 -9.03 -11.31
N GLU A 33 -1.82 -8.58 -10.51
CA GLU A 33 -1.78 -7.29 -9.83
C GLU A 33 -1.24 -7.45 -8.39
N ARG A 34 -0.54 -6.42 -7.91
CA ARG A 34 0.03 -6.39 -6.57
C ARG A 34 -0.80 -5.51 -5.65
N PHE A 35 -1.12 -6.04 -4.48
CA PHE A 35 -1.90 -5.36 -3.46
C PHE A 35 -1.13 -5.27 -2.16
N LEU A 36 -1.26 -4.14 -1.47
CA LEU A 36 -0.88 -4.02 -0.07
C LEU A 36 -2.11 -4.29 0.78
N VAL A 37 -2.01 -5.26 1.68
CA VAL A 37 -3.08 -5.64 2.60
C VAL A 37 -2.54 -5.58 4.04
N PRO A 38 -3.32 -5.11 5.03
CA PRO A 38 -2.90 -5.18 6.42
C PRO A 38 -2.77 -6.63 6.88
N ASP A 39 -1.83 -6.91 7.78
CA ASP A 39 -1.76 -8.21 8.44
C ASP A 39 -2.63 -8.17 9.70
N PHE A 40 -3.82 -8.75 9.60
CA PHE A 40 -4.75 -8.79 10.73
C PHE A 40 -4.55 -10.06 11.57
N PRO A 41 -4.72 -9.97 12.90
CA PRO A 41 -4.80 -11.15 13.75
C PRO A 41 -5.95 -12.08 13.31
N PRO A 42 -5.86 -13.39 13.55
CA PRO A 42 -6.90 -14.36 13.20
C PRO A 42 -8.30 -14.01 13.74
N ASP A 43 -8.37 -13.30 14.87
CA ASP A 43 -9.62 -12.86 15.51
C ASP A 43 -10.45 -11.92 14.63
N PHE A 44 -9.86 -11.33 13.58
CA PHE A 44 -10.55 -10.46 12.63
C PHE A 44 -11.08 -11.20 11.39
N ASN A 45 -10.80 -12.51 11.23
CA ASN A 45 -11.18 -13.26 10.03
C ASN A 45 -12.68 -13.19 9.72
N ASP A 46 -13.54 -13.27 10.74
CA ASP A 46 -15.00 -13.18 10.56
C ASP A 46 -15.41 -11.79 10.07
N LEU A 47 -14.82 -10.73 10.63
CA LEU A 47 -15.06 -9.35 10.19
C LEU A 47 -14.60 -9.14 8.74
N LEU A 48 -13.43 -9.66 8.38
CA LEU A 48 -12.89 -9.57 7.03
C LEU A 48 -13.70 -10.38 6.02
N ALA A 49 -14.26 -11.52 6.42
CA ALA A 49 -15.15 -12.32 5.57
C ALA A 49 -16.47 -11.58 5.28
N PHE A 50 -17.00 -10.83 6.23
CA PHE A 50 -18.23 -10.05 6.07
C PHE A 50 -18.03 -8.73 5.32
N HIS A 51 -16.93 -8.02 5.57
CA HIS A 51 -16.72 -6.67 5.03
C HIS A 51 -15.76 -6.62 3.83
N GLY A 52 -15.03 -7.70 3.58
CA GLY A 52 -13.92 -7.74 2.64
C GLY A 52 -12.62 -7.22 3.26
N GLU A 53 -11.50 -7.78 2.84
CA GLU A 53 -10.19 -7.33 3.27
C GLU A 53 -9.84 -5.99 2.62
N PRO A 54 -9.46 -4.95 3.40
CA PRO A 54 -9.01 -3.69 2.84
C PRO A 54 -7.70 -3.93 2.08
N ARG A 55 -7.68 -3.54 0.80
CA ARG A 55 -6.54 -3.73 -0.09
C ARG A 55 -6.26 -2.49 -0.93
N ILE A 56 -4.98 -2.16 -1.08
CA ILE A 56 -4.50 -1.03 -1.89
C ILE A 56 -3.80 -1.59 -3.12
N ASN A 57 -4.29 -1.27 -4.32
CA ASN A 57 -3.66 -1.69 -5.56
C ASN A 57 -2.41 -0.84 -5.84
N LEU A 58 -1.23 -1.48 -5.80
CA LEU A 58 0.06 -0.80 -5.95
C LEU A 58 0.29 -0.28 -7.37
N SER A 59 -0.24 -0.95 -8.39
CA SER A 59 -0.17 -0.50 -9.78
C SER A 59 -0.97 0.79 -9.99
N ARG A 60 -2.14 0.89 -9.33
CA ARG A 60 -2.95 2.12 -9.34
C ARG A 60 -2.25 3.26 -8.63
N VAL A 61 -1.69 3.01 -7.44
CA VAL A 61 -0.92 4.02 -6.69
C VAL A 61 0.24 4.55 -7.51
N ALA A 62 1.03 3.66 -8.15
CA ALA A 62 2.14 4.06 -9.01
C ALA A 62 1.68 4.99 -10.14
N ARG A 63 0.60 4.65 -10.85
CA ARG A 63 0.02 5.49 -11.91
C ARG A 63 -0.46 6.85 -11.40
N GLU A 64 -1.11 6.88 -10.23
CA GLU A 64 -1.57 8.14 -9.64
C GLU A 64 -0.40 9.03 -9.21
N LEU A 65 0.68 8.44 -8.69
CA LEU A 65 1.92 9.15 -8.35
C LEU A 65 2.61 9.71 -9.61
N GLU A 66 2.74 8.91 -10.67
CA GLU A 66 3.29 9.36 -11.96
C GLU A 66 2.52 10.57 -12.51
N ARG A 67 1.19 10.54 -12.45
CA ARG A 67 0.33 11.66 -12.89
C ARG A 67 0.51 12.93 -12.04
N LEU A 68 0.85 12.80 -10.77
CA LEU A 68 1.13 13.95 -9.90
C LEU A 68 2.52 14.55 -10.12
N LEU A 69 3.44 13.76 -10.70
CA LEU A 69 4.82 14.13 -10.99
C LEU A 69 5.01 14.71 -12.40
N SER A 70 4.08 14.42 -13.32
CA SER A 70 4.03 14.93 -14.70
C SER A 70 3.42 16.32 -14.79
#